data_AF-A0A7V3KXF1-F1
#
_entry.id   AF-A0A7V3KXF1-F1
#
_cell.length_a   1.000
_cell.length_b   1.000
_cell.length_c   1.000
_cell.angle_alpha   90.00
_cell.angle_beta   90.00
_cell.angle_gamma   90.00
#
_symmetry.space_group_name_H-M   'P 1'
#
loop_
_entity.id
_entity.type
_entity.pdbx_description
1 polymer ?
#
loop_
_entity_poly.entity_id
_entity_poly.type
_entity_poly.pdbx_seq_one_letter_code
_entity_poly.pdbx_strand_id
1 'polypeptide(L)'
;MTMDKIKIGGIIQNKNLAQISLLNLTNQPQVAGQIFSLLGKEGINVQFIVQAAETEEKGHIVFCIDQKDLEKTLDILKKKPCGGESQQIIPYHPVAIVSIFGPHFREKPAIAGRMFSALSAAGVNILAISTSISTLSCVIPESSLSVAVQVLSETFELP
;
A
#
# COMPACT_ATOMS: atom_id res chain seq x y z
N MET A 1 -28.07 17.64 -5.73
CA MET A 1 -27.77 17.70 -4.28
C MET A 1 -26.27 17.67 -4.12
N THR A 2 -25.65 18.77 -3.71
CA THR A 2 -24.24 18.76 -3.29
C THR A 2 -24.13 17.85 -2.07
N MET A 3 -23.50 16.69 -2.21
CA MET A 3 -23.19 15.83 -1.06
C MET A 3 -22.26 16.62 -0.14
N ASP A 4 -22.62 16.75 1.13
CA ASP A 4 -21.76 17.39 2.13
C ASP A 4 -20.36 16.78 2.08
N LYS A 5 -19.33 17.64 2.07
CA LYS A 5 -17.93 17.21 2.10
C LYS A 5 -17.63 16.60 3.47
N ILE A 6 -16.90 15.49 3.47
CA ILE A 6 -16.49 14.85 4.71
C ILE A 6 -15.19 15.51 5.17
N LYS A 7 -15.19 16.08 6.37
CA LYS A 7 -13.98 16.62 7.00
C LYS A 7 -12.96 15.53 7.32
N ILE A 8 -11.73 15.71 6.85
CA ILE A 8 -10.55 14.90 7.16
C ILE A 8 -9.47 15.76 7.81
N GLY A 9 -8.47 15.14 8.43
CA GLY A 9 -7.31 15.81 9.01
C GLY A 9 -6.25 16.22 7.99
N GLY A 10 -6.21 15.55 6.84
CA GLY A 10 -5.32 15.93 5.74
C GLY A 10 -5.08 14.80 4.74
N ILE A 11 -4.24 15.10 3.74
CA ILE A 11 -3.75 14.17 2.73
C ILE A 11 -2.23 14.04 2.89
N ILE A 12 -1.75 12.82 3.05
CA ILE A 12 -0.32 12.49 3.14
C ILE A 12 0.10 11.88 1.80
N GLN A 13 1.29 12.23 1.35
CA GLN A 13 1.88 11.75 0.11
C GLN A 13 3.27 11.20 0.41
N ASN A 14 3.58 10.05 -0.18
CA ASN A 14 4.91 9.47 -0.14
C ASN A 14 5.26 8.95 -1.54
N LYS A 15 6.44 9.29 -2.04
CA LYS A 15 6.90 9.05 -3.42
C LYS A 15 8.28 8.43 -3.42
N ASN A 16 8.80 8.11 -4.60
CA ASN A 16 10.06 7.40 -4.80
C ASN A 16 10.03 6.03 -4.13
N LEU A 17 8.92 5.30 -4.30
CA LEU A 17 8.74 3.98 -3.72
C LEU A 17 8.75 2.89 -4.79
N ALA A 18 9.11 1.69 -4.37
CA ALA A 18 8.87 0.47 -5.13
C ALA A 18 7.94 -0.45 -4.33
N GLN A 19 6.94 -1.01 -5.01
CA GLN A 19 6.09 -2.08 -4.48
C GLN A 19 6.70 -3.43 -4.85
N ILE A 20 6.71 -4.36 -3.91
CA ILE A 20 7.05 -5.76 -4.14
C ILE A 20 5.84 -6.60 -3.74
N SER A 21 5.32 -7.37 -4.69
CA SER A 21 4.29 -8.38 -4.45
C SER A 21 4.94 -9.76 -4.40
N LEU A 22 4.83 -10.41 -3.24
CA LEU A 22 5.23 -11.79 -3.03
C LEU A 22 3.99 -12.68 -3.12
N LEU A 23 3.87 -13.44 -4.20
CA LEU A 23 2.72 -14.32 -4.45
C LEU A 23 3.05 -15.78 -4.12
N ASN A 24 2.01 -16.59 -3.96
CA ASN A 24 2.08 -18.02 -3.65
C ASN A 24 2.91 -18.33 -2.40
N LEU A 25 2.82 -17.48 -1.39
CA LEU A 25 3.48 -17.72 -0.11
C LEU A 25 2.75 -18.84 0.63
N THR A 26 3.49 -19.77 1.19
CA THR A 26 2.93 -20.72 2.16
C THR A 26 2.41 -19.94 3.37
N ASN A 27 1.17 -20.20 3.78
CA ASN A 27 0.53 -19.51 4.89
C ASN A 27 0.97 -20.08 6.25
N GLN A 28 2.26 -19.96 6.55
CA GLN A 28 2.86 -20.37 7.82
C GLN A 28 3.20 -19.14 8.67
N PRO A 29 3.01 -19.19 10.01
CA PRO A 29 3.21 -18.03 10.89
C PRO A 29 4.60 -17.37 10.78
N GLN A 30 5.63 -18.13 10.42
CA GLN A 30 7.01 -17.66 10.38
C GLN A 30 7.36 -16.87 9.11
N VAL A 31 6.60 -17.01 8.02
CA VAL A 31 6.99 -16.50 6.69
C VAL A 31 7.15 -14.98 6.69
N ALA A 32 6.15 -14.24 7.21
CA ALA A 32 6.25 -12.79 7.31
C ALA A 32 7.44 -12.36 8.18
N GLY A 33 7.64 -13.03 9.33
CA GLY A 33 8.76 -12.75 10.24
C GLY A 33 10.12 -12.98 9.56
N GLN A 34 10.26 -14.03 8.76
CA GLN A 34 11.49 -14.33 8.02
C GLN A 34 11.76 -13.27 6.95
N ILE A 35 10.76 -12.92 6.13
CA ILE A 35 10.89 -11.92 5.07
C ILE A 35 11.34 -10.58 5.66
N PHE A 36 10.62 -10.06 6.66
CA PHE A 36 10.90 -8.72 7.18
C PHE A 36 12.14 -8.67 8.07
N SER A 37 12.49 -9.76 8.77
CA SER A 37 13.78 -9.85 9.48
C SER A 37 14.95 -9.85 8.50
N LEU A 38 14.80 -10.51 7.34
CA LEU A 38 15.83 -10.55 6.32
C LEU A 38 16.07 -9.16 5.72
N LEU A 39 15.02 -8.41 5.41
CA LEU A 39 15.12 -7.02 4.93
C LEU A 39 15.72 -6.10 6.01
N GLY A 40 15.27 -6.23 7.26
CA GLY A 40 15.76 -5.42 8.38
C GLY A 40 17.26 -5.60 8.65
N LYS A 41 17.78 -6.84 8.55
CA LYS A 41 19.23 -7.11 8.67
C LYS A 41 20.07 -6.40 7.61
N GLU A 42 19.46 -6.08 6.48
CA GLU A 42 20.09 -5.42 5.34
C GLU A 42 19.85 -3.91 5.33
N GLY A 43 19.21 -3.36 6.38
CA GLY A 43 18.94 -1.92 6.51
C GLY A 43 17.82 -1.41 5.63
N ILE A 44 16.97 -2.29 5.09
CA ILE A 44 15.88 -1.92 4.19
C ILE A 44 14.63 -1.61 5.01
N ASN A 45 14.15 -0.36 4.93
CA ASN A 45 12.97 0.08 5.65
C ASN A 45 11.68 -0.20 4.86
N VAL A 46 10.75 -0.92 5.48
CA VAL A 46 9.44 -1.21 4.89
C VAL A 46 8.41 -0.19 5.36
N GLN A 47 7.76 0.48 4.42
CA GLN A 47 6.90 1.65 4.69
C GLN A 47 5.40 1.33 4.61
N PHE A 48 5.05 0.21 3.99
CA PHE A 48 3.67 -0.24 3.78
C PHE A 48 3.68 -1.76 3.71
N ILE A 49 2.70 -2.41 4.35
CA ILE A 49 2.50 -3.85 4.30
C ILE A 49 0.99 -4.12 4.18
N VAL A 50 0.63 -5.03 3.28
CA VAL A 50 -0.68 -5.70 3.27
C VAL A 50 -0.45 -7.18 3.01
N GLN A 51 -1.17 -8.02 3.75
CA GLN A 51 -1.23 -9.45 3.51
C GLN A 51 -2.70 -9.82 3.28
N ALA A 52 -2.95 -10.59 2.24
CA ALA A 52 -4.22 -11.25 2.06
C ALA A 52 -3.99 -12.77 2.00
N ALA A 53 -4.77 -13.49 2.80
CA ALA A 53 -4.86 -14.94 2.69
C ALA A 53 -5.78 -15.26 1.51
N GLU A 54 -5.33 -16.11 0.60
CA GLU A 54 -6.12 -16.60 -0.54
C GLU A 54 -6.82 -17.91 -0.16
N THR A 55 -6.10 -18.80 0.51
CA THR A 55 -6.61 -20.03 1.12
C THR A 55 -6.00 -20.21 2.52
N GLU A 56 -6.39 -21.26 3.24
CA GLU A 56 -5.73 -21.62 4.50
C GLU A 56 -4.23 -21.91 4.33
N GLU A 57 -3.81 -22.36 3.14
CA GLU A 57 -2.44 -22.78 2.86
C GLU A 57 -1.62 -21.76 2.06
N LYS A 58 -2.28 -20.82 1.38
CA LYS A 58 -1.65 -19.85 0.48
C LYS A 58 -2.08 -18.42 0.77
N GLY A 59 -1.12 -17.51 0.68
CA GLY A 59 -1.37 -16.08 0.72
C GLY A 59 -0.40 -15.30 -0.14
N HIS A 60 -0.58 -13.99 -0.13
CA HIS A 60 0.37 -13.07 -0.73
C HIS A 60 0.61 -11.87 0.20
N ILE A 61 1.84 -11.35 0.15
CA ILE A 61 2.24 -10.15 0.88
C ILE A 61 2.67 -9.12 -0.15
N VAL A 62 2.11 -7.91 -0.04
CA VAL A 62 2.55 -6.75 -0.80
C VAL A 62 3.15 -5.75 0.17
N PHE A 63 4.32 -5.22 -0.15
CA PHE A 63 4.96 -4.20 0.66
C PHE A 63 5.65 -3.15 -0.18
N CYS A 64 5.86 -1.95 0.39
CA CYS A 64 6.60 -0.88 -0.26
C CYS A 64 7.87 -0.52 0.50
N ILE A 65 8.92 -0.21 -0.25
CA ILE A 65 10.23 0.26 0.21
C ILE A 65 10.64 1.51 -0.56
N ASP A 66 11.72 2.17 -0.13
CA ASP A 66 12.37 3.21 -0.95
C ASP A 66 12.83 2.60 -2.28
N GLN A 67 12.56 3.28 -3.39
CA GLN A 67 12.89 2.81 -4.73
C GLN A 67 14.40 2.53 -4.89
N LYS A 68 15.26 3.26 -4.17
CA LYS A 68 16.71 3.03 -4.22
C LYS A 68 17.12 1.66 -3.70
N ASP A 69 16.29 1.03 -2.87
CA ASP A 69 16.55 -0.26 -2.24
C ASP A 69 15.99 -1.44 -3.06
N LEU A 70 15.37 -1.17 -4.22
CA LEU A 70 14.67 -2.19 -5.03
C LEU A 70 15.59 -3.32 -5.48
N GLU A 71 16.68 -3.01 -6.17
CA GLU A 71 17.59 -4.03 -6.71
C GLU A 71 18.18 -4.90 -5.60
N LYS A 72 18.61 -4.26 -4.49
CA LYS A 72 19.11 -4.96 -3.30
C LYS A 72 18.05 -5.91 -2.74
N THR A 73 16.81 -5.45 -2.64
CA THR A 73 15.68 -6.24 -2.13
C THR A 73 15.38 -7.46 -3.00
N LEU A 74 15.35 -7.28 -4.33
CA LEU A 74 15.12 -8.38 -5.26
C LEU A 74 16.22 -9.44 -5.17
N ASP A 75 17.47 -9.03 -5.09
CA ASP A 75 18.61 -9.94 -4.93
C ASP A 75 18.53 -10.75 -3.63
N ILE A 76 18.19 -10.10 -2.53
CA ILE A 76 18.03 -10.74 -1.22
C ILE A 76 16.94 -11.82 -1.28
N LEU A 77 15.77 -11.47 -1.81
CA LEU A 77 14.61 -12.36 -1.85
C LEU A 77 14.78 -13.52 -2.84
N LYS A 78 15.55 -13.33 -3.92
CA LYS A 78 15.94 -14.40 -4.84
C LYS A 78 16.95 -15.36 -4.22
N LYS A 79 17.95 -14.84 -3.48
CA LYS A 79 18.98 -15.65 -2.83
C LYS A 79 18.47 -16.43 -1.63
N LYS A 80 17.43 -15.93 -0.95
CA LYS A 80 16.85 -16.51 0.25
C LYS A 80 15.32 -16.49 0.15
N PRO A 81 14.71 -17.40 -0.63
CA PRO A 81 13.26 -17.50 -0.69
C PRO A 81 12.71 -17.92 0.68
N CYS A 82 11.75 -17.16 1.20
CA CYS A 82 11.12 -17.41 2.52
C CYS A 82 9.68 -17.92 2.40
N GLY A 83 9.11 -17.92 1.20
CA GLY A 83 7.71 -18.16 0.92
C GLY A 83 7.33 -19.56 0.44
N GLY A 84 8.31 -20.47 0.33
CA GLY A 84 8.13 -21.79 -0.26
C GLY A 84 8.52 -21.88 -1.74
N GLU A 85 8.44 -23.08 -2.31
CA GLU A 85 8.98 -23.39 -3.65
C GLU A 85 8.32 -22.62 -4.79
N SER A 86 7.04 -22.26 -4.63
CA SER A 86 6.25 -21.55 -5.66
C SER A 86 6.28 -20.02 -5.53
N GLN A 87 7.09 -19.47 -4.62
CA GLN A 87 7.16 -18.02 -4.38
C GLN A 87 7.46 -17.26 -5.66
N GLN A 88 6.59 -16.31 -6.01
CA GLN A 88 6.85 -15.35 -7.10
C GLN A 88 7.11 -13.96 -6.52
N ILE A 89 8.03 -13.23 -7.15
CA ILE A 89 8.39 -11.86 -6.78
C ILE A 89 8.03 -10.96 -7.95
N ILE A 90 7.05 -10.08 -7.78
CA ILE A 90 6.61 -9.13 -8.80
C ILE A 90 6.91 -7.72 -8.32
N PRO A 91 7.95 -7.05 -8.85
CA PRO A 91 8.19 -5.64 -8.56
C PRO A 91 7.28 -4.73 -9.39
N TYR A 92 6.90 -3.60 -8.81
CA TYR A 92 6.21 -2.52 -9.50
C TYR A 92 6.77 -1.17 -9.04
N HIS A 93 7.28 -0.36 -9.97
CA HIS A 93 7.87 0.95 -9.70
C HIS A 93 7.83 1.84 -10.95
N PRO A 94 7.82 3.18 -10.81
CA PRO A 94 7.68 3.91 -9.55
C PRO A 94 6.24 3.91 -9.03
N VAL A 95 6.07 3.79 -7.72
CA VAL A 95 4.78 3.94 -7.04
C VAL A 95 4.82 5.06 -6.02
N ALA A 96 3.64 5.58 -5.70
CA ALA A 96 3.43 6.49 -4.58
C ALA A 96 2.38 5.91 -3.63
N ILE A 97 2.43 6.34 -2.38
CA ILE A 97 1.35 6.16 -1.41
C ILE A 97 0.64 7.49 -1.25
N VAL A 98 -0.68 7.48 -1.44
CA VAL A 98 -1.56 8.58 -1.06
C VAL A 98 -2.45 8.11 0.07
N SER A 99 -2.52 8.90 1.13
CA SER A 99 -3.31 8.57 2.31
C SER A 99 -4.20 9.73 2.70
N ILE A 100 -5.42 9.42 3.13
CA ILE A 100 -6.24 10.37 3.88
C ILE A 100 -6.19 9.95 5.35
N PHE A 101 -6.08 10.93 6.25
CA PHE A 101 -6.18 10.67 7.68
C PHE A 101 -7.14 11.64 8.33
N GLY A 102 -7.71 11.28 9.48
CA GLY A 102 -8.57 12.19 10.22
C GLY A 102 -9.07 11.61 11.55
N PRO A 103 -9.49 12.47 12.46
CA PRO A 103 -10.11 12.03 13.70
C PRO A 103 -11.45 11.34 13.37
N HIS A 104 -11.77 10.26 14.08
CA HIS A 104 -13.03 9.51 13.94
C HIS A 104 -13.22 8.80 12.58
N PHE A 105 -12.12 8.36 11.93
CA PHE A 105 -12.20 7.54 10.70
C PHE A 105 -13.12 6.32 10.89
N ARG A 106 -13.05 5.69 12.07
CA ARG A 106 -13.90 4.57 12.49
C ARG A 106 -15.40 4.88 12.55
N GLU A 107 -15.78 6.14 12.78
CA GLU A 107 -17.17 6.56 13.03
C GLU A 107 -17.84 7.15 11.78
N LYS A 108 -17.11 7.24 10.67
CA LYS A 108 -17.59 7.82 9.40
C LYS A 108 -17.63 6.74 8.29
N PRO A 109 -18.71 5.94 8.21
CA PRO A 109 -18.79 4.75 7.35
C PRO A 109 -18.70 5.01 5.83
N ALA A 110 -18.57 6.26 5.37
CA ALA A 110 -18.52 6.61 3.95
C ALA A 110 -17.12 7.01 3.43
N ILE A 111 -16.10 7.12 4.29
CA ILE A 111 -14.80 7.68 3.86
C ILE A 111 -14.12 6.80 2.80
N ALA A 112 -14.02 5.49 3.03
CA ALA A 112 -13.36 4.59 2.10
C ALA A 112 -14.06 4.57 0.72
N GLY A 113 -15.39 4.40 0.72
CA GLY A 113 -16.18 4.42 -0.51
C GLY A 113 -16.03 5.72 -1.29
N ARG A 114 -15.99 6.87 -0.59
CA ARG A 114 -15.80 8.17 -1.22
C ARG A 114 -14.39 8.34 -1.80
N MET A 115 -13.35 7.91 -1.07
CA MET A 115 -11.97 7.93 -1.55
C MET A 115 -11.79 7.09 -2.84
N PHE A 116 -12.25 5.84 -2.82
CA PHE A 116 -12.08 4.94 -3.97
C PHE A 116 -12.89 5.40 -5.18
N SER A 117 -14.10 5.92 -4.96
CA SER A 117 -14.93 6.46 -6.04
C SER A 117 -14.28 7.68 -6.69
N ALA A 118 -13.70 8.59 -5.89
CA ALA A 118 -13.02 9.78 -6.39
C ALA A 118 -11.77 9.41 -7.22
N LEU A 119 -10.93 8.50 -6.71
CA LEU A 119 -9.74 8.03 -7.42
C LEU A 119 -10.11 7.33 -8.74
N SER A 120 -11.10 6.43 -8.69
CA SER A 120 -11.57 5.69 -9.88
C SER A 120 -12.15 6.64 -10.94
N ALA A 121 -12.97 7.63 -10.54
CA ALA A 121 -13.54 8.62 -11.46
C ALA A 121 -12.47 9.48 -12.17
N ALA A 122 -11.31 9.66 -11.54
CA ALA A 122 -10.16 10.37 -12.12
C ALA A 122 -9.21 9.45 -12.91
N GLY A 123 -9.55 8.16 -13.10
CA GLY A 123 -8.70 7.20 -13.81
C GLY A 123 -7.46 6.76 -13.01
N VAL A 124 -7.45 6.96 -11.69
CA VAL A 124 -6.33 6.55 -10.82
C VAL A 124 -6.51 5.10 -10.41
N ASN A 125 -5.65 4.22 -10.92
CA ASN A 125 -5.64 2.81 -10.54
C ASN A 125 -5.05 2.61 -9.13
N ILE A 126 -5.72 1.81 -8.30
CA ILE A 126 -5.26 1.46 -6.95
C ILE A 126 -4.61 0.07 -6.99
N LEU A 127 -3.35 0.00 -6.59
CA LEU A 127 -2.54 -1.23 -6.61
C LEU A 127 -2.63 -2.02 -5.31
N ALA A 128 -2.70 -1.32 -4.18
CA ALA A 128 -2.85 -1.92 -2.86
C ALA A 128 -3.53 -0.94 -1.90
N ILE A 129 -4.21 -1.48 -0.88
CA ILE A 129 -4.92 -0.71 0.14
C ILE A 129 -4.47 -1.20 1.51
N SER A 130 -4.20 -0.27 2.43
CA SER A 130 -4.01 -0.56 3.84
C SER A 130 -4.68 0.52 4.69
N THR A 131 -5.18 0.15 5.86
CA THR A 131 -5.87 1.07 6.76
C THR A 131 -5.37 0.91 8.18
N SER A 132 -5.27 2.03 8.89
CA SER A 132 -5.11 2.07 10.34
C SER A 132 -6.41 2.55 10.99
N ILE A 133 -6.37 2.83 12.30
CA ILE A 133 -7.50 3.41 13.04
C ILE A 133 -7.88 4.80 12.51
N SER A 134 -6.93 5.55 11.96
CA SER A 134 -7.11 6.96 11.58
C SER A 134 -6.77 7.27 10.13
N THR A 135 -6.19 6.32 9.39
CA THR A 135 -5.60 6.55 8.07
C THR A 135 -6.03 5.48 7.09
N LEU A 136 -6.41 5.88 5.88
CA LEU A 136 -6.60 4.98 4.74
C LEU A 136 -5.56 5.34 3.67
N SER A 137 -4.78 4.34 3.28
CA SER A 137 -3.63 4.47 2.38
C SER A 137 -3.85 3.64 1.13
N CYS A 138 -3.58 4.24 -0.03
CA CYS A 138 -3.58 3.58 -1.33
C CYS A 138 -2.20 3.67 -1.96
N VAL A 139 -1.68 2.53 -2.44
CA VAL A 139 -0.54 2.49 -3.35
C VAL A 139 -1.08 2.72 -4.76
N ILE A 140 -0.48 3.66 -5.50
CA ILE A 140 -0.87 4.06 -6.85
C ILE A 140 0.38 4.22 -7.73
N PRO A 141 0.28 4.17 -9.07
CA PRO A 141 1.38 4.58 -9.94
C PRO A 141 1.81 6.02 -9.60
N GLU A 142 3.12 6.27 -9.49
CA GLU A 142 3.61 7.59 -9.07
C GLU A 142 3.18 8.71 -10.03
N SER A 143 3.05 8.39 -11.33
CA SER A 143 2.55 9.30 -12.35
C SER A 143 1.12 9.80 -12.10
N SER A 144 0.32 9.07 -11.31
CA SER A 144 -1.05 9.45 -10.94
C SER A 144 -1.12 10.30 -9.68
N LEU A 145 -0.01 10.56 -8.97
CA LEU A 145 -0.02 11.18 -7.65
C LEU A 145 -0.62 12.59 -7.65
N SER A 146 -0.27 13.43 -8.63
CA SER A 146 -0.80 14.80 -8.73
C SER A 146 -2.32 14.81 -8.89
N VAL A 147 -2.83 13.98 -9.79
CA VAL A 147 -4.27 13.80 -10.05
C VAL A 147 -4.98 13.26 -8.81
N ALA A 148 -4.40 12.25 -8.15
CA ALA A 148 -4.96 11.67 -6.93
C ALA A 148 -5.09 12.71 -5.81
N VAL A 149 -4.06 13.52 -5.58
CA VAL A 149 -4.08 14.56 -4.54
C VAL A 149 -5.12 15.63 -4.86
N GLN A 150 -5.19 16.06 -6.12
CA GLN A 150 -6.16 17.04 -6.56
C GLN A 150 -7.59 16.55 -6.32
N VAL A 151 -7.95 15.36 -6.83
CA VAL A 151 -9.33 14.85 -6.72
C VAL A 151 -9.72 14.60 -5.27
N LEU A 152 -8.79 14.14 -4.42
CA LEU A 152 -9.05 13.97 -2.99
C LEU A 152 -9.26 15.30 -2.27
N SER A 153 -8.50 16.34 -2.65
CA SER A 153 -8.67 17.70 -2.09
C SER A 153 -10.01 18.34 -2.50
N GLU A 154 -10.51 18.00 -3.69
CA GLU A 154 -11.84 18.43 -4.15
C GLU A 154 -12.96 17.65 -3.45
N THR A 155 -12.73 16.36 -3.17
CA THR A 155 -13.72 15.42 -2.62
C THR A 155 -13.96 15.59 -1.12
N PHE A 156 -12.92 15.90 -0.36
CA PHE A 156 -12.95 16.02 1.09
C PHE A 156 -12.83 17.48 1.55
N GLU A 157 -13.24 17.75 2.78
CA GLU A 157 -13.00 19.04 3.42
C GLU A 157 -11.70 18.94 4.23
N LEU A 158 -10.72 19.77 3.87
CA LEU A 158 -9.43 19.89 4.55
C LEU A 158 -9.50 21.01 5.61
N PRO A 159 -8.69 20.94 6.68
CA PRO A 159 -8.59 22.01 7.67
C PRO A 159 -8.14 23.36 7.09
#